data_AF-A0A954P5G6-F1
#
_entry.id   AF-A0A954P5G6-F1
#
_cell.length_a   1.000
_cell.length_b   1.000
_cell.length_c   1.000
_cell.angle_alpha   90.00
_cell.angle_beta   90.00
_cell.angle_gamma   90.00
#
_symmetry.space_group_name_H-M   'P 1'
#
loop_
_entity.id
_entity.type
_entity.pdbx_description
1 polymer ?
#
loop_
_entity_poly.entity_id
_entity_poly.type
_entity_poly.pdbx_seq_one_letter_code
_entity_poly.pdbx_strand_id
1 'polypeptide(L)'
;MPESSRKSQPEFPTWYPDWARELCELYFSGNSCFFILHGNVHDLVPCLDDDKTDFLSLTAFLGEFLFGRWDIVLQHNLSQGLQALAGRDPDRHQEMMRELTGLFGHYRNWSRKPDDILLTLDQMIERYLLETDAEKRKRLAVVFDYGQYLVPPGEPVQISGAIASRVVRFLDWARNPYIRRVNMAFCLVCENLSEVNDRLSGSPYVATIEIPMPDAAARRQFVEARVTQEPDDDSLLNRSELVANSNGLSLLSLEQLLSQTTKDGGVTPDRFRRLKKTAIERQCGGFLEFVEPRHRLDLVVGHESACRRLREDAQLISEGHADAAPMGYLICGPVGTGKTFLAECYAGSIGIPCVKLKNFRSKYVGETEGNLQRVLTVMRSLGPVIVIIDEADASLGDRNQQGDSGTSGRVFSMIAQQMGDTRYRGRIIWMLLTSR
;
A
#
# COMPACT_ATOMS: atom_id res chain seq x y z
N MET A 1 -7.72 9.03 -44.95
CA MET A 1 -7.23 8.78 -43.59
C MET A 1 -8.28 9.31 -42.63
N PRO A 2 -8.92 8.50 -41.78
CA PRO A 2 -9.86 9.02 -40.81
C PRO A 2 -9.07 9.72 -39.69
N GLU A 3 -9.48 10.94 -39.37
CA GLU A 3 -8.95 11.78 -38.30
C GLU A 3 -8.92 11.02 -36.97
N SER A 4 -7.75 10.98 -36.34
CA SER A 4 -7.63 10.56 -34.95
C SER A 4 -8.33 11.60 -34.08
N SER A 5 -9.56 11.29 -33.68
CA SER A 5 -10.21 11.99 -32.58
C SER A 5 -9.31 11.87 -31.35
N ARG A 6 -8.59 12.95 -31.03
CA ARG A 6 -7.99 13.10 -29.70
C ARG A 6 -9.14 12.99 -28.71
N LYS A 7 -9.22 11.87 -27.98
CA LYS A 7 -10.13 11.74 -26.83
C LYS A 7 -9.90 12.98 -25.96
N SER A 8 -10.92 13.82 -25.80
CA SER A 8 -10.91 14.86 -24.77
C SER A 8 -10.53 14.17 -23.46
N GLN A 9 -9.55 14.71 -22.72
CA GLN A 9 -9.20 14.16 -21.40
C GLN A 9 -10.50 14.06 -20.60
N PRO A 10 -10.89 12.87 -20.14
CA PRO A 10 -12.12 12.76 -19.38
C PRO A 10 -11.96 13.58 -18.10
N GLU A 11 -12.93 14.44 -17.79
CA GLU A 11 -13.02 15.06 -16.48
C GLU A 11 -13.41 13.97 -15.47
N PHE A 12 -12.42 13.49 -14.71
CA PHE A 12 -12.68 12.57 -13.60
C PHE A 12 -13.21 13.36 -12.41
N PRO A 13 -14.03 12.73 -11.54
CA PRO A 13 -14.48 13.40 -10.34
C PRO A 13 -13.29 13.85 -9.49
N THR A 14 -13.31 15.09 -9.03
CA THR A 14 -12.22 15.70 -8.24
C THR A 14 -11.97 15.00 -6.91
N TRP A 15 -12.96 14.23 -6.43
CA TRP A 15 -12.87 13.45 -5.20
C TRP A 15 -12.10 12.14 -5.36
N TYR A 16 -11.76 11.73 -6.60
CA TYR A 16 -10.96 10.52 -6.81
C TYR A 16 -9.59 10.65 -6.12
N PRO A 17 -9.17 9.62 -5.37
CA PRO A 17 -7.81 9.57 -4.85
C PRO A 17 -6.78 9.72 -5.96
N ASP A 18 -5.62 10.31 -5.64
CA ASP A 18 -4.56 10.61 -6.61
C ASP A 18 -4.13 9.38 -7.42
N TRP A 19 -3.96 8.22 -6.76
CA TRP A 19 -3.59 6.96 -7.41
C TRP A 19 -4.65 6.48 -8.42
N ALA A 20 -5.93 6.77 -8.17
CA ALA A 20 -7.02 6.40 -9.06
C ALA A 20 -7.06 7.33 -10.29
N ARG A 21 -6.76 8.61 -10.07
CA ARG A 21 -6.59 9.59 -11.17
C ARG A 21 -5.40 9.23 -12.05
N GLU A 22 -4.26 8.87 -11.45
CA GLU A 22 -3.08 8.37 -12.16
C GLU A 22 -3.41 7.15 -13.03
N LEU A 23 -4.13 6.16 -12.47
CA LEU A 23 -4.59 4.99 -13.22
C LEU A 23 -5.40 5.40 -14.45
N CYS A 24 -6.40 6.27 -14.25
CA CYS A 24 -7.22 6.78 -15.33
C CYS A 24 -6.38 7.49 -16.40
N GLU A 25 -5.47 8.38 -16.01
CA GLU A 25 -4.60 9.10 -16.94
C GLU A 25 -3.75 8.15 -17.78
N LEU A 26 -3.13 7.14 -17.17
CA LEU A 26 -2.33 6.12 -17.87
C LEU A 26 -3.17 5.26 -18.82
N TYR A 27 -4.41 4.97 -18.45
CA TYR A 27 -5.33 4.23 -19.30
C TYR A 27 -5.81 5.07 -20.49
N PHE A 28 -6.32 6.28 -20.25
CA PHE A 28 -6.94 7.12 -21.29
C PHE A 28 -5.91 7.74 -22.24
N SER A 29 -4.67 7.95 -21.79
CA SER A 29 -3.54 8.28 -22.67
C SER A 29 -3.16 7.13 -23.62
N GLY A 30 -3.65 5.92 -23.38
CA GLY A 30 -3.31 4.72 -24.15
C GLY A 30 -1.95 4.13 -23.80
N ASN A 31 -1.32 4.59 -22.71
CA ASN A 31 0.00 4.12 -22.28
C ASN A 31 -0.06 2.67 -21.78
N SER A 32 -1.05 2.34 -20.95
CA SER A 32 -1.18 1.02 -20.32
C SER A 32 -2.62 0.53 -20.28
N CYS A 33 -2.82 -0.76 -20.47
CA CYS A 33 -4.08 -1.46 -20.18
C CYS A 33 -3.95 -2.48 -19.04
N PHE A 34 -2.73 -2.73 -18.56
CA PHE A 34 -2.44 -3.66 -17.49
C PHE A 34 -1.80 -2.91 -16.33
N PHE A 35 -2.39 -3.04 -15.15
CA PHE A 35 -2.03 -2.30 -13.94
C PHE A 35 -1.73 -3.30 -12.83
N ILE A 36 -0.66 -3.08 -12.07
CA ILE A 36 -0.40 -3.74 -10.80
C ILE A 36 -0.70 -2.73 -9.70
N LEU A 37 -1.70 -3.02 -8.87
CA LEU A 37 -2.06 -2.21 -7.71
C LEU A 37 -1.41 -2.83 -6.47
N HIS A 38 -0.61 -2.05 -5.74
CA HIS A 38 0.11 -2.53 -4.57
C HIS A 38 0.15 -1.54 -3.42
N GLY A 39 0.56 -1.97 -2.23
CA GLY A 39 0.60 -1.14 -1.02
C GLY A 39 -0.64 -1.34 -0.15
N ASN A 40 -1.40 -0.28 0.12
CA ASN A 40 -2.54 -0.26 1.04
C ASN A 40 -3.85 -0.83 0.43
N VAL A 41 -3.76 -1.97 -0.25
CA VAL A 41 -4.84 -2.54 -1.09
C VAL A 41 -6.01 -3.15 -0.31
N HIS A 42 -5.82 -3.44 0.98
CA HIS A 42 -6.84 -4.02 1.87
C HIS A 42 -7.57 -2.97 2.72
N ASP A 43 -7.31 -1.69 2.48
CA ASP A 43 -7.95 -0.59 3.18
C ASP A 43 -9.23 -0.14 2.48
N LEU A 44 -9.90 0.82 3.11
CA LEU A 44 -11.06 1.49 2.57
C LEU A 44 -10.65 2.66 1.67
N VAL A 45 -11.40 2.83 0.59
CA VAL A 45 -11.27 3.93 -0.36
C VAL A 45 -12.47 4.85 -0.17
N PRO A 46 -12.26 6.17 0.04
CA PRO A 46 -13.37 7.12 0.11
C PRO A 46 -14.10 7.19 -1.23
N CYS A 47 -15.42 7.13 -1.19
CA CYS A 47 -16.27 7.40 -2.32
C CYS A 47 -17.34 8.44 -1.97
N LEU A 48 -17.71 9.24 -2.96
CA LEU A 48 -18.77 10.22 -2.83
C LEU A 48 -20.00 9.72 -3.59
N ASP A 49 -21.10 9.53 -2.86
CA ASP A 49 -22.38 9.04 -3.37
C ASP A 49 -23.50 9.97 -2.88
N ASP A 50 -24.15 10.70 -3.79
CA ASP A 50 -25.22 11.67 -3.49
C ASP A 50 -24.93 12.56 -2.25
N ASP A 51 -23.80 13.26 -2.27
CA ASP A 51 -23.28 14.15 -1.20
C ASP A 51 -22.96 13.48 0.15
N LYS A 52 -23.05 12.15 0.24
CA LYS A 52 -22.55 11.38 1.39
C LYS A 52 -21.20 10.78 1.07
N THR A 53 -20.30 10.85 2.05
CA THR A 53 -19.07 10.07 1.99
C THR A 53 -19.35 8.66 2.47
N ASP A 54 -19.09 7.69 1.60
CA ASP A 54 -19.04 6.28 1.94
C ASP A 54 -17.61 5.75 1.74
N PHE A 55 -17.38 4.50 2.17
CA PHE A 55 -16.06 3.87 2.17
C PHE A 55 -16.17 2.43 1.71
N LEU A 56 -15.53 2.11 0.59
CA LEU A 56 -15.59 0.79 -0.03
C LEU A 56 -14.22 0.10 0.00
N SER A 57 -14.19 -1.23 -0.11
CA SER A 57 -12.95 -1.93 -0.42
C SER A 57 -12.42 -1.52 -1.80
N LEU A 58 -11.12 -1.67 -2.03
CA LEU A 58 -10.51 -1.38 -3.32
C LEU A 58 -11.26 -2.04 -4.48
N THR A 59 -11.54 -3.34 -4.40
CA THR A 59 -12.21 -4.09 -5.47
C THR A 59 -13.62 -3.57 -5.74
N ALA A 60 -14.36 -3.20 -4.70
CA ALA A 60 -15.70 -2.59 -4.85
C ALA A 60 -15.60 -1.20 -5.48
N PHE A 61 -14.65 -0.36 -5.05
CA PHE A 61 -14.39 0.95 -5.65
C PHE A 61 -14.04 0.84 -7.15
N LEU A 62 -13.17 -0.11 -7.52
CA LEU A 62 -12.82 -0.36 -8.91
C LEU A 62 -14.05 -0.77 -9.74
N GLY A 63 -14.89 -1.67 -9.24
CA GLY A 63 -16.06 -2.14 -9.99
C GLY A 63 -17.20 -1.12 -10.08
N GLU A 64 -17.42 -0.36 -9.02
CA GLU A 64 -18.56 0.56 -8.91
C GLU A 64 -18.27 1.95 -9.46
N PHE A 65 -17.09 2.50 -9.21
CA PHE A 65 -16.76 3.87 -9.59
C PHE A 65 -15.81 3.93 -10.78
N LEU A 66 -14.64 3.27 -10.68
CA LEU A 66 -13.62 3.36 -11.74
C LEU A 66 -14.10 2.72 -13.06
N PHE A 67 -14.64 1.51 -12.96
CA PHE A 67 -15.19 0.73 -14.07
C PHE A 67 -16.72 0.70 -14.05
N GLY A 68 -17.38 1.60 -13.30
CA GLY A 68 -18.83 1.63 -13.13
C GLY A 68 -19.62 1.73 -14.44
N ARG A 69 -19.06 2.41 -15.43
CA ARG A 69 -19.68 2.60 -16.75
C ARG A 69 -19.31 1.53 -17.77
N TRP A 70 -18.55 0.50 -17.37
CA TRP A 70 -18.07 -0.54 -18.27
C TRP A 70 -19.06 -1.70 -18.34
N ASP A 71 -19.14 -2.31 -19.52
CA ASP A 71 -20.16 -3.31 -19.83
C ASP A 71 -19.96 -4.61 -19.05
N ILE A 72 -18.70 -5.04 -18.88
CA ILE A 72 -18.34 -6.20 -18.08
C ILE A 72 -17.16 -5.86 -17.17
N VAL A 73 -17.33 -6.11 -15.88
CA VAL A 73 -16.25 -6.05 -14.87
C VAL A 73 -16.20 -7.37 -14.12
N LEU A 74 -15.04 -8.00 -14.11
CA LEU A 74 -14.85 -9.30 -13.50
C LEU A 74 -13.84 -9.23 -12.34
N GLN A 75 -14.09 -9.99 -11.30
CA GLN A 75 -13.13 -10.30 -10.25
C GLN A 75 -12.70 -11.75 -10.37
N HIS A 76 -11.41 -12.00 -10.30
CA HIS A 76 -10.87 -13.32 -10.08
C HIS A 76 -10.30 -13.40 -8.67
N ASN A 77 -10.85 -14.32 -7.87
CA ASN A 77 -10.35 -14.67 -6.55
C ASN A 77 -10.02 -16.17 -6.51
N LEU A 78 -8.84 -16.55 -6.02
CA LEU A 78 -8.39 -17.94 -6.01
C LEU A 78 -9.32 -18.90 -5.25
N SER A 79 -10.06 -18.40 -4.26
CA SER A 79 -11.00 -19.21 -3.48
C SER A 79 -12.39 -19.32 -4.12
N GLN A 80 -12.83 -18.29 -4.84
CA GLN A 80 -14.20 -18.18 -5.35
C GLN A 80 -14.30 -18.35 -6.88
N GLY A 81 -13.18 -18.25 -7.60
CA GLY A 81 -13.12 -18.23 -9.06
C GLY A 81 -13.45 -16.86 -9.65
N LEU A 82 -14.10 -16.87 -10.80
CA LEU A 82 -14.50 -15.66 -11.54
C LEU A 82 -15.88 -15.18 -11.10
N GLN A 83 -16.02 -13.88 -10.85
CA GLN A 83 -17.25 -13.24 -10.38
C GLN A 83 -17.53 -11.93 -11.12
N ALA A 84 -18.80 -11.57 -11.24
CA ALA A 84 -19.24 -10.29 -11.79
C ALA A 84 -19.21 -9.18 -10.72
N LEU A 85 -18.47 -8.11 -11.00
CA LEU A 85 -18.40 -6.90 -10.16
C LEU A 85 -19.35 -5.82 -10.67
N ALA A 86 -20.62 -5.91 -10.32
CA ALA A 86 -21.63 -4.93 -10.72
C ALA A 86 -21.72 -3.71 -9.78
N GLY A 87 -21.06 -3.74 -8.61
CA GLY A 87 -21.27 -2.76 -7.55
C GLY A 87 -22.65 -2.94 -6.89
N ARG A 88 -23.21 -1.85 -6.36
CA ARG A 88 -24.55 -1.81 -5.74
C ARG A 88 -25.72 -1.83 -6.74
N ASP A 89 -25.47 -1.96 -8.04
CA ASP A 89 -26.49 -1.96 -9.11
C ASP A 89 -26.96 -3.40 -9.45
N PRO A 90 -28.19 -3.80 -9.07
CA PRO A 90 -28.71 -5.14 -9.33
C PRO A 90 -29.06 -5.37 -10.80
N ASP A 91 -29.47 -4.34 -11.53
CA ASP A 91 -29.86 -4.46 -12.93
C ASP A 91 -28.61 -4.72 -13.77
N ARG A 92 -27.55 -3.94 -13.53
CA ARG A 92 -26.23 -4.17 -14.13
C ARG A 92 -25.72 -5.58 -13.85
N HIS A 93 -25.91 -6.09 -12.63
CA HIS A 93 -25.52 -7.46 -12.31
C HIS A 93 -26.26 -8.48 -13.18
N GLN A 94 -27.58 -8.34 -13.35
CA GLN A 94 -28.36 -9.22 -14.22
C GLN A 94 -27.91 -9.14 -15.68
N GLU A 95 -27.61 -7.95 -16.18
CA GLU A 95 -27.11 -7.75 -17.54
C GLU A 95 -25.78 -8.46 -17.77
N MET A 96 -24.81 -8.25 -16.86
CA MET A 96 -23.50 -8.90 -16.93
C MET A 96 -23.63 -10.43 -16.87
N MET A 97 -24.46 -10.95 -15.96
CA MET A 97 -24.63 -12.40 -15.81
C MET A 97 -25.31 -13.04 -17.02
N ARG A 98 -26.26 -12.36 -17.66
CA ARG A 98 -26.89 -12.79 -18.91
C ARG A 98 -25.87 -12.90 -20.04
N GLU A 99 -25.03 -11.88 -20.21
CA GLU A 99 -23.95 -11.87 -21.20
C GLU A 99 -22.92 -12.98 -20.95
N LEU A 100 -22.42 -13.08 -19.72
CA LEU A 100 -21.44 -14.09 -19.34
C LEU A 100 -21.98 -15.52 -19.48
N THR A 101 -23.27 -15.73 -19.19
CA THR A 101 -23.94 -17.03 -19.39
C THR A 101 -24.03 -17.38 -20.88
N GLY A 102 -24.26 -16.40 -21.75
CA GLY A 102 -24.24 -16.58 -23.19
C GLY A 102 -22.86 -16.92 -23.76
N LEU A 103 -21.79 -16.46 -23.10
CA LEU A 103 -20.40 -16.71 -23.51
C LEU A 103 -19.86 -18.05 -23.00
N PHE A 104 -20.07 -18.34 -21.71
CA PHE A 104 -19.38 -19.41 -20.99
C PHE A 104 -20.31 -20.46 -20.41
N GLY A 105 -21.60 -20.37 -20.69
CA GLY A 105 -22.62 -21.18 -20.05
C GLY A 105 -22.83 -20.78 -18.59
N HIS A 106 -23.64 -21.57 -17.90
CA HIS A 106 -24.12 -21.24 -16.56
C HIS A 106 -22.96 -21.10 -15.56
N TYR A 107 -22.99 -20.03 -14.75
CA TYR A 107 -21.92 -19.69 -13.79
C TYR A 107 -21.53 -20.80 -12.80
N ARG A 108 -22.44 -21.76 -12.54
CA ARG A 108 -22.18 -22.92 -11.67
C ARG A 108 -21.15 -23.89 -12.25
N ASN A 109 -20.94 -23.83 -13.57
CA ASN A 109 -20.02 -24.70 -14.30
C ASN A 109 -18.67 -24.05 -14.57
N TRP A 110 -18.48 -22.78 -14.16
CA TRP A 110 -17.22 -22.10 -14.37
C TRP A 110 -16.12 -22.76 -13.53
N SER A 111 -14.97 -23.00 -14.17
CA SER A 111 -13.82 -23.55 -13.46
C SER A 111 -13.34 -22.59 -12.38
N ARG A 112 -12.82 -23.15 -11.29
CA ARG A 112 -12.11 -22.40 -10.24
C ARG A 112 -10.60 -22.47 -10.40
N LYS A 113 -10.09 -23.25 -11.36
CA LYS A 113 -8.66 -23.37 -11.61
C LYS A 113 -8.18 -22.12 -12.35
N PRO A 114 -7.09 -21.47 -11.91
CA PRO A 114 -6.62 -20.24 -12.53
C PRO A 114 -6.34 -20.39 -14.02
N ASP A 115 -5.73 -21.49 -14.44
CA ASP A 115 -5.35 -21.70 -15.85
C ASP A 115 -6.56 -21.81 -16.79
N ASP A 116 -7.64 -22.47 -16.33
CA ASP A 116 -8.89 -22.59 -17.07
C ASP A 116 -9.60 -21.23 -17.16
N ILE A 117 -9.59 -20.45 -16.07
CA ILE A 117 -10.19 -19.11 -16.05
C ILE A 117 -9.43 -18.18 -17.01
N LEU A 118 -8.11 -18.21 -16.97
CA LEU A 118 -7.29 -17.39 -17.87
C LEU A 118 -7.48 -17.79 -19.34
N LEU A 119 -7.68 -19.07 -19.64
CA LEU A 119 -8.04 -19.52 -20.98
C LEU A 119 -9.44 -19.03 -21.40
N THR A 120 -10.38 -19.04 -20.46
CA THR A 120 -11.75 -18.53 -20.67
C THR A 120 -11.73 -17.03 -20.98
N LEU A 121 -10.90 -16.26 -20.26
CA LEU A 121 -10.69 -14.84 -20.50
C LEU A 121 -10.00 -14.57 -21.84
N ASP A 122 -8.99 -15.35 -22.23
CA ASP A 122 -8.36 -15.27 -23.56
C ASP A 122 -9.42 -15.36 -24.68
N GLN A 123 -10.27 -16.38 -24.62
CA GLN A 123 -11.30 -16.61 -25.64
C GLN A 123 -12.30 -15.45 -25.73
N MET A 124 -12.65 -14.85 -24.59
CA MET A 124 -13.54 -13.68 -24.55
C MET A 124 -12.88 -12.42 -25.08
N ILE A 125 -11.62 -12.20 -24.73
CA ILE A 125 -10.83 -11.08 -25.26
C ILE A 125 -10.72 -11.21 -26.78
N GLU A 126 -10.36 -12.38 -27.30
CA GLU A 126 -10.27 -12.64 -28.75
C GLU A 126 -11.61 -12.38 -29.45
N ARG A 127 -12.72 -12.88 -28.89
CA ARG A 127 -14.06 -12.67 -29.44
C ARG A 127 -14.42 -11.18 -29.51
N TYR A 128 -14.11 -10.41 -28.48
CA TYR A 128 -14.38 -8.96 -28.46
C TYR A 128 -13.45 -8.16 -29.37
N LEU A 129 -12.20 -8.60 -29.55
CA LEU A 129 -11.26 -7.98 -30.48
C LEU A 129 -11.65 -8.21 -31.94
N LEU A 130 -12.25 -9.36 -32.25
CA LEU A 130 -12.74 -9.72 -33.59
C LEU A 130 -14.08 -9.07 -33.94
N GLU A 131 -14.79 -8.49 -32.96
CA GLU A 131 -16.07 -7.83 -33.21
C GLU A 131 -15.87 -6.57 -34.08
N THR A 132 -16.49 -6.60 -35.26
CA THR A 132 -16.38 -5.54 -36.27
C THR A 132 -17.40 -4.44 -36.05
N ASP A 133 -18.52 -4.77 -35.39
CA ASP A 133 -19.57 -3.84 -35.03
C ASP A 133 -19.19 -3.03 -33.78
N ALA A 134 -18.97 -1.73 -33.96
CA ALA A 134 -18.55 -0.85 -32.87
C ALA A 134 -19.58 -0.77 -31.73
N GLU A 135 -20.87 -0.97 -32.00
CA GLU A 135 -21.92 -0.95 -30.97
C GLU A 135 -21.95 -2.23 -30.14
N LYS A 136 -21.44 -3.33 -30.68
CA LYS A 136 -21.36 -4.63 -29.96
C LYS A 136 -20.06 -4.80 -29.20
N ARG A 137 -19.06 -3.93 -29.42
CA ARG A 137 -17.81 -3.96 -28.67
C ARG A 137 -18.05 -3.60 -27.21
N LYS A 138 -17.88 -4.59 -26.35
CA LYS A 138 -18.01 -4.44 -24.90
C LYS A 138 -16.68 -3.98 -24.30
N ARG A 139 -16.78 -3.07 -23.33
CA ARG A 139 -15.68 -2.66 -22.45
C ARG A 139 -15.54 -3.68 -21.34
N LEU A 140 -14.33 -4.20 -21.17
CA LEU A 140 -14.03 -5.30 -20.24
C LEU A 140 -12.94 -4.91 -19.26
N ALA A 141 -13.26 -4.91 -17.97
CA ALA A 141 -12.28 -4.82 -16.90
C ALA A 141 -12.17 -6.16 -16.16
N VAL A 142 -10.95 -6.57 -15.80
CA VAL A 142 -10.72 -7.76 -14.97
C VAL A 142 -9.78 -7.42 -13.83
N VAL A 143 -10.23 -7.66 -12.60
CA VAL A 143 -9.47 -7.49 -11.36
C VAL A 143 -9.03 -8.87 -10.87
N PHE A 144 -7.73 -9.10 -10.77
CA PHE A 144 -7.14 -10.32 -10.23
C PHE A 144 -6.66 -10.05 -8.81
N ASP A 145 -7.36 -10.61 -7.83
CA ASP A 145 -6.92 -10.55 -6.44
C ASP A 145 -5.79 -11.54 -6.18
N TYR A 146 -4.96 -11.21 -5.18
CA TYR A 146 -3.84 -12.04 -4.72
C TYR A 146 -2.86 -12.40 -5.84
N GLY A 147 -2.39 -11.38 -6.56
CA GLY A 147 -1.47 -11.54 -7.68
C GLY A 147 -0.21 -12.32 -7.35
N GLN A 148 0.25 -12.26 -6.09
CA GLN A 148 1.40 -13.00 -5.60
C GLN A 148 1.26 -14.53 -5.69
N TYR A 149 0.04 -15.05 -5.65
CA TYR A 149 -0.20 -16.49 -5.80
C TYR A 149 -0.53 -16.87 -7.24
N LEU A 150 -0.93 -15.90 -8.07
CA LEU A 150 -1.24 -16.13 -9.47
C LEU A 150 0.03 -16.16 -10.33
N VAL A 151 0.92 -15.19 -10.11
CA VAL A 151 2.19 -14.97 -10.81
C VAL A 151 3.32 -14.65 -9.80
N PRO A 152 3.70 -15.61 -8.95
CA PRO A 152 4.73 -15.43 -7.92
C PRO A 152 6.11 -15.08 -8.51
N PRO A 153 7.03 -14.54 -7.68
CA PRO A 153 8.41 -14.37 -8.06
C PRO A 153 9.07 -15.73 -8.29
N GLY A 154 10.05 -15.77 -9.19
CA GLY A 154 10.83 -16.98 -9.43
C GLY A 154 11.68 -16.89 -10.67
N GLU A 155 12.72 -17.72 -10.72
CA GLU A 155 13.56 -17.83 -11.89
C GLU A 155 12.91 -18.72 -12.97
N PRO A 156 13.06 -18.39 -14.26
CA PRO A 156 12.43 -19.14 -15.36
C PRO A 156 12.70 -20.64 -15.36
N VAL A 157 13.83 -21.07 -14.81
CA VAL A 157 14.27 -22.48 -14.76
C VAL A 157 13.57 -23.25 -13.63
N GLN A 158 13.13 -22.57 -12.58
CA GLN A 158 12.52 -23.15 -11.37
C GLN A 158 11.00 -23.02 -11.36
N ILE A 159 10.46 -22.11 -12.16
CA ILE A 159 9.03 -21.88 -12.28
C ILE A 159 8.38 -23.05 -13.03
N SER A 160 7.29 -23.60 -12.48
CA SER A 160 6.48 -24.61 -13.17
C SER A 160 5.95 -24.08 -14.51
N GLY A 161 5.81 -24.95 -15.52
CA GLY A 161 5.32 -24.53 -16.85
C GLY A 161 3.98 -23.78 -16.82
N ALA A 162 3.12 -24.07 -15.85
CA ALA A 162 1.85 -23.36 -15.64
C ALA A 162 2.07 -21.89 -15.26
N ILE A 163 2.92 -21.60 -14.27
CA ILE A 163 3.18 -20.21 -13.84
C ILE A 163 3.86 -19.42 -14.96
N ALA A 164 4.80 -20.02 -15.69
CA ALA A 164 5.45 -19.37 -16.84
C ALA A 164 4.41 -18.98 -17.91
N SER A 165 3.46 -19.87 -18.20
CA SER A 165 2.35 -19.60 -19.12
C SER A 165 1.49 -18.41 -18.67
N ARG A 166 1.17 -18.32 -17.37
CA ARG A 166 0.40 -17.18 -16.80
C ARG A 166 1.12 -15.85 -16.98
N VAL A 167 2.42 -15.81 -16.67
CA VAL A 167 3.23 -14.59 -16.82
C VAL A 167 3.28 -14.16 -18.29
N VAL A 168 3.51 -15.10 -19.21
CA VAL A 168 3.55 -14.81 -20.66
C VAL A 168 2.20 -14.29 -21.14
N ARG A 169 1.09 -14.92 -20.74
CA ARG A 169 -0.27 -14.48 -21.09
C ARG A 169 -0.55 -13.04 -20.65
N PHE A 170 -0.21 -12.69 -19.41
CA PHE A 170 -0.37 -11.32 -18.91
C PHE A 170 0.50 -10.31 -19.67
N LEU A 171 1.74 -10.67 -20.00
CA LEU A 171 2.61 -9.83 -20.82
C LEU A 171 2.09 -9.65 -22.24
N ASP A 172 1.50 -10.69 -22.84
CA ASP A 172 0.89 -10.62 -24.16
C ASP A 172 -0.34 -9.71 -24.15
N TRP A 173 -1.19 -9.81 -23.12
CA TRP A 173 -2.31 -8.88 -22.95
C TRP A 173 -1.84 -7.43 -22.79
N ALA A 174 -0.83 -7.18 -21.95
CA ALA A 174 -0.28 -5.84 -21.72
C ALA A 174 0.34 -5.22 -23.00
N ARG A 175 1.04 -6.04 -23.79
CA ARG A 175 1.70 -5.60 -25.03
C ARG A 175 0.73 -5.36 -26.18
N ASN A 176 -0.40 -6.07 -26.21
CA ASN A 176 -1.29 -6.09 -27.36
C ASN A 176 -1.88 -4.69 -27.65
N PRO A 177 -1.56 -4.08 -28.81
CA PRO A 177 -2.05 -2.74 -29.15
C PRO A 177 -3.56 -2.72 -29.46
N TYR A 178 -4.16 -3.86 -29.83
CA TYR A 178 -5.58 -3.95 -30.09
C TYR A 178 -6.40 -3.92 -28.80
N ILE A 179 -5.94 -4.59 -27.74
CA ILE A 179 -6.56 -4.53 -26.40
C ILE A 179 -6.64 -3.07 -25.91
N ARG A 180 -5.56 -2.29 -26.11
CA ARG A 180 -5.53 -0.85 -25.78
C ARG A 180 -6.54 -0.01 -26.58
N ARG A 181 -6.95 -0.46 -27.77
CA ARG A 181 -7.93 0.23 -28.61
C ARG A 181 -9.39 -0.13 -28.26
N VAL A 182 -9.63 -1.32 -27.73
CA VAL A 182 -10.99 -1.86 -27.47
C VAL A 182 -11.45 -1.60 -26.03
N ASN A 183 -10.86 -0.61 -25.35
CA ASN A 183 -11.20 -0.22 -23.99
C ASN A 183 -11.26 -1.40 -23.00
N MET A 184 -10.18 -2.16 -22.92
CA MET A 184 -10.02 -3.25 -21.94
C MET A 184 -8.98 -2.86 -20.88
N ALA A 185 -9.19 -3.27 -19.63
CA ALA A 185 -8.25 -3.03 -18.55
C ALA A 185 -8.10 -4.26 -17.64
N PHE A 186 -6.89 -4.48 -17.16
CA PHE A 186 -6.55 -5.57 -16.25
C PHE A 186 -5.88 -4.97 -15.02
N CYS A 187 -6.36 -5.31 -13.83
CA CYS A 187 -5.78 -4.88 -12.57
C CYS A 187 -5.33 -6.12 -11.78
N LEU A 188 -4.04 -6.25 -11.52
CA LEU A 188 -3.48 -7.28 -10.65
C LEU A 188 -3.25 -6.66 -9.27
N VAL A 189 -3.97 -7.13 -8.25
CA VAL A 189 -3.88 -6.61 -6.88
C VAL A 189 -2.94 -7.49 -6.06
N CYS A 190 -1.91 -6.90 -5.47
CA CYS A 190 -1.01 -7.56 -4.53
C CYS A 190 -0.68 -6.64 -3.35
N GLU A 191 -0.22 -7.19 -2.22
CA GLU A 191 0.21 -6.33 -1.10
C GLU A 191 1.54 -5.65 -1.41
N ASN A 192 2.51 -6.43 -1.89
CA ASN A 192 3.87 -6.00 -2.17
C ASN A 192 4.24 -6.28 -3.62
N LEU A 193 4.95 -5.34 -4.25
CA LEU A 193 5.38 -5.50 -5.64
C LEU A 193 6.45 -6.60 -5.78
N SER A 194 7.29 -6.78 -4.74
CA SER A 194 8.33 -7.82 -4.68
C SER A 194 7.77 -9.25 -4.65
N GLU A 195 6.47 -9.40 -4.36
CA GLU A 195 5.78 -10.69 -4.35
C GLU A 195 5.16 -11.04 -5.71
N VAL A 196 5.40 -10.23 -6.74
CA VAL A 196 4.96 -10.46 -8.12
C VAL A 196 6.17 -10.72 -9.00
N ASN A 197 5.99 -11.52 -10.06
CA ASN A 197 7.06 -11.84 -11.00
C ASN A 197 7.75 -10.60 -11.60
N ASP A 198 9.07 -10.52 -11.48
CA ASP A 198 9.90 -9.40 -11.94
C ASP A 198 9.76 -9.07 -13.44
N ARG A 199 9.47 -10.06 -14.29
CA ARG A 199 9.24 -9.80 -15.73
C ARG A 199 7.96 -9.04 -15.99
N LEU A 200 6.94 -9.28 -15.16
CA LEU A 200 5.67 -8.59 -15.27
C LEU A 200 5.78 -7.18 -14.68
N SER A 201 6.30 -7.05 -13.45
CA SER A 201 6.45 -5.76 -12.79
C SER A 201 7.48 -4.84 -13.47
N GLY A 202 8.53 -5.39 -14.08
CA GLY A 202 9.53 -4.65 -14.84
C GLY A 202 9.17 -4.39 -16.31
N SER A 203 8.01 -4.83 -16.78
CA SER A 203 7.59 -4.63 -18.17
C SER A 203 7.18 -3.19 -18.43
N PRO A 204 7.66 -2.54 -19.52
CA PRO A 204 7.27 -1.17 -19.84
C PRO A 204 5.79 -1.03 -20.26
N TYR A 205 5.08 -2.15 -20.47
CA TYR A 205 3.67 -2.17 -20.84
C TYR A 205 2.74 -2.37 -19.63
N VAL A 206 3.31 -2.61 -18.46
CA VAL A 206 2.59 -2.79 -17.20
C VAL A 206 2.84 -1.57 -16.34
N ALA A 207 1.77 -0.90 -15.92
CA ALA A 207 1.87 0.24 -15.00
C ALA A 207 1.76 -0.27 -13.56
N THR A 208 2.69 0.14 -12.69
CA THR A 208 2.64 -0.16 -11.25
C THR A 208 2.13 1.07 -10.50
N ILE A 209 1.06 0.92 -9.72
CA ILE A 209 0.43 2.01 -8.98
C ILE A 209 0.45 1.66 -7.49
N GLU A 210 1.13 2.50 -6.71
CA GLU A 210 1.19 2.39 -5.26
C GLU A 210 -0.04 3.06 -4.64
N ILE A 211 -0.83 2.30 -3.89
CA ILE A 211 -1.92 2.81 -3.07
C ILE A 211 -1.33 3.22 -1.71
N PRO A 212 -1.30 4.52 -1.38
CA PRO A 212 -0.69 5.00 -0.15
C PRO A 212 -1.59 4.72 1.06
N MET A 213 -0.98 4.80 2.25
CA MET A 213 -1.73 4.92 3.51
C MET A 213 -2.57 6.21 3.49
N PRO A 214 -3.73 6.24 4.17
CA PRO A 214 -4.59 7.41 4.19
C PRO A 214 -3.86 8.60 4.84
N ASP A 215 -3.94 9.76 4.18
CA ASP A 215 -3.37 11.00 4.70
C ASP A 215 -4.27 11.62 5.79
N ALA A 216 -3.90 12.80 6.28
CA ALA A 216 -4.69 13.47 7.32
C ALA A 216 -6.08 13.89 6.84
N ALA A 217 -6.24 14.21 5.55
CA ALA A 217 -7.52 14.63 4.98
C ALA A 217 -8.47 13.44 4.86
N ALA A 218 -8.01 12.31 4.34
CA ALA A 218 -8.77 11.07 4.23
C ALA A 218 -9.20 10.55 5.62
N ARG A 219 -8.29 10.57 6.61
CA ARG A 219 -8.65 10.19 7.99
C ARG A 219 -9.66 11.15 8.63
N ARG A 220 -9.57 12.46 8.35
CA ARG A 220 -10.58 13.43 8.79
C ARG A 220 -11.95 13.12 8.21
N GLN A 221 -12.02 12.95 6.90
CA GLN A 221 -13.26 12.62 6.20
C GLN A 221 -13.87 11.31 6.75
N PHE A 222 -13.04 10.32 7.05
CA PHE A 222 -13.47 9.06 7.66
C PHE A 222 -14.04 9.24 9.07
N VAL A 223 -13.34 9.95 9.95
CA VAL A 223 -13.79 10.21 11.32
C VAL A 223 -15.09 11.01 11.31
N GLU A 224 -15.20 12.04 10.48
CA GLU A 224 -16.41 12.86 10.35
C GLU A 224 -17.62 12.05 9.85
N ALA A 225 -17.39 11.10 8.93
CA ALA A 225 -18.45 10.24 8.42
C ALA A 225 -18.91 9.17 9.43
N ARG A 226 -18.01 8.67 10.29
CA ARG A 226 -18.31 7.57 11.23
C ARG A 226 -18.64 8.02 12.64
N VAL A 227 -18.17 9.19 13.07
CA VAL A 227 -18.40 9.75 14.42
C VAL A 227 -19.38 10.90 14.29
N THR A 228 -20.67 10.60 14.50
CA THR A 228 -21.75 11.60 14.39
C THR A 228 -21.96 12.40 15.66
N GLN A 229 -21.62 11.85 16.82
CA GLN A 229 -21.78 12.46 18.14
C GLN A 229 -20.41 12.64 18.80
N GLU A 230 -20.17 13.82 19.36
CA GLU A 230 -18.99 14.06 20.20
C GLU A 230 -19.25 13.50 21.60
N PRO A 231 -18.22 13.04 22.30
CA PRO A 231 -18.35 12.70 23.71
C PRO A 231 -18.66 13.96 24.53
N ASP A 232 -19.56 13.82 25.52
CA ASP A 232 -19.87 14.88 26.48
C ASP A 232 -18.78 15.05 27.57
N ASP A 233 -17.88 14.06 27.70
CA ASP A 233 -16.81 14.03 28.69
C ASP A 233 -15.48 14.48 28.07
N ASP A 234 -14.95 15.60 28.58
CA ASP A 234 -13.67 16.20 28.16
C ASP A 234 -12.45 15.28 28.34
N SER A 235 -12.56 14.19 29.11
CA SER A 235 -11.50 13.19 29.25
C SER A 235 -11.41 12.23 28.05
N LEU A 236 -12.40 12.25 27.17
CA LEU A 236 -12.49 11.42 25.97
C LEU A 236 -12.04 12.22 24.73
N LEU A 237 -11.47 11.50 23.76
CA LEU A 237 -11.01 12.11 22.51
C LEU A 237 -12.18 12.59 21.66
N ASN A 238 -12.17 13.86 21.29
CA ASN A 238 -13.09 14.42 20.28
C ASN A 238 -12.66 14.05 18.85
N ARG A 239 -13.47 14.37 17.84
CA ARG A 239 -13.15 14.08 16.42
C ARG A 239 -11.80 14.62 15.98
N SER A 240 -11.48 15.87 16.33
CA SER A 240 -10.22 16.50 15.90
C SER A 240 -9.00 15.79 16.51
N GLU A 241 -9.10 15.36 17.76
CA GLU A 241 -8.04 14.64 18.46
C GLU A 241 -7.91 13.20 17.96
N LEU A 242 -9.02 12.53 17.62
CA LEU A 242 -8.99 11.22 16.95
C LEU A 242 -8.22 11.29 15.62
N VAL A 243 -8.46 12.33 14.81
CA VAL A 243 -7.72 12.56 13.56
C VAL A 243 -6.24 12.82 13.82
N ALA A 244 -5.92 13.68 14.79
CA ALA A 244 -4.53 14.00 15.13
C ALA A 244 -3.76 12.77 15.65
N ASN A 245 -4.42 11.88 16.39
CA ASN A 245 -3.80 10.70 16.99
C ASN A 245 -3.82 9.46 16.07
N SER A 246 -4.50 9.48 14.93
CA SER A 246 -4.68 8.31 14.03
C SER A 246 -3.61 8.12 12.95
N ASN A 247 -2.56 8.94 12.93
CA ASN A 247 -1.40 8.76 12.04
C ASN A 247 -0.82 7.33 12.14
N GLY A 248 -0.50 6.70 11.02
CA GLY A 248 -0.04 5.30 10.99
C GLY A 248 -1.11 4.23 10.82
N LEU A 249 -2.40 4.58 10.97
CA LEU A 249 -3.50 3.63 10.84
C LEU A 249 -4.09 3.63 9.43
N SER A 250 -4.45 2.46 8.95
CA SER A 250 -5.39 2.30 7.83
C SER A 250 -6.80 2.73 8.26
N LEU A 251 -7.66 3.11 7.32
CA LEU A 251 -9.05 3.46 7.62
C LEU A 251 -9.82 2.27 8.18
N LEU A 252 -9.56 1.05 7.71
CA LEU A 252 -10.12 -0.18 8.25
C LEU A 252 -9.69 -0.42 9.71
N SER A 253 -8.42 -0.18 10.04
CA SER A 253 -7.96 -0.28 11.44
C SER A 253 -8.63 0.78 12.30
N LEU A 254 -8.75 2.01 11.79
CA LEU A 254 -9.45 3.10 12.48
C LEU A 254 -10.92 2.77 12.68
N GLU A 255 -11.59 2.17 11.70
CA GLU A 255 -12.98 1.68 11.81
C GLU A 255 -13.14 0.68 12.95
N GLN A 256 -12.23 -0.29 13.04
CA GLN A 256 -12.24 -1.30 14.11
C GLN A 256 -12.04 -0.66 15.49
N LEU A 257 -11.17 0.35 15.59
CA LEU A 257 -10.97 1.08 16.84
C LEU A 257 -12.21 1.89 17.22
N LEU A 258 -12.78 2.66 16.29
CA LEU A 258 -13.98 3.47 16.53
C LEU A 258 -15.19 2.61 16.88
N SER A 259 -15.34 1.44 16.25
CA SER A 259 -16.42 0.49 16.54
C SER A 259 -16.32 -0.12 17.94
N GLN A 260 -15.11 -0.22 18.51
CA GLN A 260 -14.92 -0.67 19.88
C GLN A 260 -15.24 0.44 20.89
N THR A 261 -14.95 1.69 20.56
CA THR A 261 -15.06 2.82 21.48
C THR A 261 -16.43 3.46 21.50
N THR A 262 -17.16 3.43 20.39
CA THR A 262 -18.57 3.86 20.30
C THR A 262 -19.48 3.08 21.25
N LYS A 263 -19.21 1.80 21.48
CA LYS A 263 -19.92 0.99 22.50
C LYS A 263 -19.71 1.49 23.93
N ASP A 264 -18.56 2.12 24.17
CA ASP A 264 -18.13 2.60 25.49
C ASP A 264 -18.42 4.10 25.70
N GLY A 265 -19.07 4.78 24.74
CA GLY A 265 -19.34 6.22 24.78
C GLY A 265 -18.15 7.12 24.44
N GLY A 266 -17.02 6.54 24.02
CA GLY A 266 -15.80 7.25 23.60
C GLY A 266 -14.52 6.54 24.00
N VAL A 267 -13.38 7.23 23.92
CA VAL A 267 -12.07 6.65 24.23
C VAL A 267 -11.13 7.67 24.85
N THR A 268 -10.46 7.30 25.93
CA THR A 268 -9.42 8.12 26.53
C THR A 268 -8.15 8.14 25.66
N PRO A 269 -7.35 9.22 25.70
CA PRO A 269 -6.09 9.32 24.96
C PRO A 269 -5.15 8.12 25.16
N ASP A 270 -5.00 7.65 26.40
CA ASP A 270 -4.12 6.53 26.74
C ASP A 270 -4.61 5.21 26.16
N ARG A 271 -5.92 4.97 26.20
CA ARG A 271 -6.51 3.76 25.62
C ARG A 271 -6.35 3.77 24.11
N PHE A 272 -6.62 4.89 23.45
CA PHE A 272 -6.45 5.03 22.01
C PHE A 272 -5.00 4.82 21.58
N ARG A 273 -4.04 5.41 22.30
CA ARG A 273 -2.60 5.22 22.06
C ARG A 273 -2.18 3.75 22.15
N ARG A 274 -2.66 3.01 23.16
CA ARG A 274 -2.38 1.57 23.31
C ARG A 274 -2.97 0.75 22.16
N LEU A 275 -4.23 0.99 21.82
CA LEU A 275 -4.92 0.28 20.75
C LEU A 275 -4.24 0.53 19.39
N LYS A 276 -3.88 1.79 19.12
CA LYS A 276 -3.11 2.19 17.95
C LYS A 276 -1.77 1.46 17.87
N LYS A 277 -0.99 1.45 18.95
CA LYS A 277 0.29 0.73 19.01
C LYS A 277 0.10 -0.74 18.62
N THR A 278 -0.88 -1.42 19.22
CA THR A 278 -1.18 -2.83 18.90
C THR A 278 -1.61 -3.03 17.45
N ALA A 279 -2.43 -2.14 16.88
CA ALA A 279 -2.86 -2.21 15.48
C ALA A 279 -1.68 -2.10 14.52
N ILE A 280 -0.78 -1.14 14.75
CA ILE A 280 0.40 -0.91 13.91
C ILE A 280 1.39 -2.08 14.01
N GLU A 281 1.67 -2.59 15.21
CA GLU A 281 2.56 -3.74 15.39
C GLU A 281 2.05 -5.00 14.68
N ARG A 282 0.72 -5.21 14.68
CA ARG A 282 0.07 -6.30 13.93
C ARG A 282 0.19 -6.10 12.43
N GLN A 283 -0.08 -4.89 11.93
CA GLN A 283 0.06 -4.56 10.50
C GLN A 283 1.50 -4.76 10.00
N CYS A 284 2.49 -4.48 10.86
CA CYS A 284 3.91 -4.67 10.57
C CYS A 284 4.43 -6.10 10.79
N GLY A 285 3.57 -7.09 11.07
CA GLY A 285 3.99 -8.49 11.25
C GLY A 285 4.99 -8.72 12.40
N GLY A 286 5.03 -7.81 13.38
CA GLY A 286 5.99 -7.84 14.48
C GLY A 286 7.43 -7.44 14.13
N PHE A 287 7.69 -6.92 12.93
CA PHE A 287 9.01 -6.39 12.53
C PHE A 287 9.28 -4.96 13.04
N LEU A 288 8.23 -4.28 13.47
CA LEU A 288 8.27 -2.96 14.09
C LEU A 288 7.88 -3.09 15.56
N GLU A 289 8.70 -2.54 16.46
CA GLU A 289 8.43 -2.51 17.90
C GLU A 289 8.36 -1.06 18.39
N PHE A 290 7.28 -0.68 19.06
CA PHE A 290 7.18 0.66 19.63
C PHE A 290 7.92 0.74 20.96
N VAL A 291 8.91 1.63 20.99
CA VAL A 291 9.66 2.00 22.19
C VAL A 291 8.99 3.22 22.80
N GLU A 292 8.66 3.15 24.08
CA GLU A 292 8.10 4.28 24.81
C GLU A 292 9.26 5.11 25.41
N PRO A 293 9.50 6.34 24.93
CA PRO A 293 10.58 7.15 25.47
C PRO A 293 10.23 7.59 26.90
N ARG A 294 10.97 7.06 27.88
CA ARG A 294 10.77 7.40 29.31
C ARG A 294 11.64 8.56 29.77
N HIS A 295 12.64 8.92 28.99
CA HIS A 295 13.71 9.80 29.38
C HIS A 295 13.97 10.86 28.31
N ARG A 296 14.58 11.97 28.71
CA ARG A 296 15.00 13.07 27.85
C ARG A 296 16.52 13.16 27.84
N LEU A 297 17.08 13.93 26.91
CA LEU A 297 18.53 14.14 26.77
C LEU A 297 19.16 14.71 28.05
N ASP A 298 18.38 15.32 28.94
CA ASP A 298 18.84 15.86 30.22
C ASP A 298 19.29 14.78 31.21
N LEU A 299 18.83 13.53 31.02
CA LEU A 299 19.26 12.39 31.83
C LEU A 299 20.54 11.74 31.29
N VAL A 300 21.00 12.11 30.09
CA VAL A 300 22.23 11.57 29.51
C VAL A 300 23.43 12.23 30.17
N VAL A 301 24.25 11.41 30.83
CA VAL A 301 25.53 11.84 31.42
C VAL A 301 26.66 11.53 30.44
N GLY A 302 27.47 12.54 30.12
CA GLY A 302 28.54 12.43 29.12
C GLY A 302 28.05 12.73 27.70
N HIS A 303 28.88 12.39 26.70
CA HIS A 303 28.58 12.61 25.27
C HIS A 303 28.15 14.05 24.93
N GLU A 304 28.76 15.06 25.59
CA GLU A 304 28.29 16.45 25.57
C GLU A 304 28.08 17.02 24.16
N SER A 305 29.04 16.78 23.27
CA SER A 305 28.96 17.25 21.88
C SER A 305 27.79 16.61 21.12
N ALA A 306 27.56 15.31 21.31
CA ALA A 306 26.45 14.60 20.67
C ALA A 306 25.12 15.07 21.24
N CYS A 307 25.01 15.21 22.56
CA CYS A 307 23.80 15.73 23.22
C CYS A 307 23.50 17.17 22.79
N ARG A 308 24.51 18.03 22.65
CA ARG A 308 24.33 19.41 22.15
C ARG A 308 23.73 19.40 20.75
N ARG A 309 24.33 18.62 19.83
CA ARG A 309 23.84 18.51 18.45
C ARG A 309 22.40 18.00 18.39
N LEU A 310 22.10 16.93 19.14
CA LEU A 310 20.75 16.37 19.20
C LEU A 310 19.75 17.36 19.80
N ARG A 311 20.13 18.19 20.78
CA ARG A 311 19.24 19.23 21.33
C ARG A 311 18.91 20.32 20.30
N GLU A 312 19.92 20.79 19.56
CA GLU A 312 19.73 21.78 18.48
C GLU A 312 18.76 21.25 17.42
N ASP A 313 18.98 20.02 16.95
CA ASP A 313 18.13 19.41 15.94
C ASP A 313 16.73 19.07 16.49
N ALA A 314 16.60 18.70 17.77
CA ALA A 314 15.29 18.51 18.42
C ALA A 314 14.48 19.81 18.44
N GLN A 315 15.13 20.94 18.75
CA GLN A 315 14.49 22.25 18.77
C GLN A 315 13.95 22.63 17.39
N LEU A 316 14.75 22.45 16.33
CA LEU A 316 14.32 22.70 14.95
C LEU A 316 13.07 21.89 14.58
N ILE A 317 13.03 20.61 14.94
CA ILE A 317 11.89 19.74 14.68
C ILE A 317 10.65 20.20 15.46
N SER A 318 10.81 20.52 16.74
CA SER A 318 9.71 21.00 17.59
C SER A 318 9.15 22.36 17.14
N GLU A 319 9.97 23.21 16.52
CA GLU A 319 9.57 24.50 15.94
C GLU A 319 8.98 24.37 14.52
N GLY A 320 8.93 23.16 13.96
CA GLY A 320 8.37 22.90 12.63
C GLY A 320 9.35 23.11 11.47
N HIS A 321 10.63 23.37 11.76
CA HIS A 321 11.72 23.49 10.79
C HIS A 321 12.27 22.11 10.38
N ALA A 322 11.36 21.24 9.92
CA ALA A 322 11.67 19.86 9.52
C ALA A 322 12.64 19.79 8.31
N ASP A 323 12.65 20.82 7.47
CA ASP A 323 13.54 20.98 6.31
C ASP A 323 15.01 21.25 6.69
N ALA A 324 15.25 21.81 7.87
CA ALA A 324 16.58 22.01 8.44
C ALA A 324 17.08 20.79 9.25
N ALA A 325 16.19 19.85 9.58
CA ALA A 325 16.53 18.66 10.37
C ALA A 325 17.35 17.63 9.56
N PRO A 326 18.22 16.84 10.22
CA PRO A 326 18.93 15.75 9.55
C PRO A 326 17.98 14.62 9.14
N MET A 327 18.37 13.85 8.12
CA MET A 327 17.68 12.60 7.76
C MET A 327 17.87 11.53 8.83
N GLY A 328 18.97 11.59 9.57
CA GLY A 328 19.30 10.63 10.60
C GLY A 328 20.73 10.77 11.10
N TYR A 329 21.09 9.89 12.02
CA TYR A 329 22.38 9.83 12.69
C TYR A 329 22.94 8.41 12.60
N LEU A 330 24.26 8.34 12.44
CA LEU A 330 25.03 7.13 12.69
C LEU A 330 25.76 7.31 14.02
N ILE A 331 25.45 6.46 15.00
CA ILE A 331 26.07 6.45 16.32
C ILE A 331 26.94 5.19 16.41
N CYS A 332 28.25 5.40 16.44
CA CYS A 332 29.25 4.35 16.60
C CYS A 332 29.92 4.40 17.98
N GLY A 333 30.33 3.24 18.48
CA GLY A 333 31.12 3.12 19.71
C GLY A 333 30.94 1.76 20.39
N PRO A 334 31.77 1.39 21.37
CA PRO A 334 31.71 0.08 22.02
C PRO A 334 30.33 -0.32 22.55
N VAL A 335 30.10 -1.62 22.75
CA VAL A 335 28.89 -2.12 23.43
C VAL A 335 28.84 -1.55 24.84
N GLY A 336 27.65 -1.13 25.30
CA GLY A 336 27.46 -0.59 26.65
C GLY A 336 27.70 0.92 26.82
N THR A 337 28.00 1.67 25.76
CA THR A 337 28.20 3.15 25.84
C THR A 337 26.92 3.99 25.82
N GLY A 338 25.75 3.35 25.91
CA GLY A 338 24.46 4.05 25.98
C GLY A 338 23.89 4.53 24.64
N LYS A 339 24.34 4.00 23.49
CA LYS A 339 23.86 4.40 22.15
C LYS A 339 22.33 4.33 21.98
N THR A 340 21.73 3.19 22.36
CA THR A 340 20.28 2.99 22.31
C THR A 340 19.55 3.93 23.25
N PHE A 341 20.07 4.09 24.47
CA PHE A 341 19.52 5.03 25.45
C PHE A 341 19.56 6.48 24.97
N LEU A 342 20.64 6.91 24.31
CA LEU A 342 20.76 8.23 23.71
C LEU A 342 19.68 8.48 22.63
N ALA A 343 19.43 7.47 21.78
CA ALA A 343 18.40 7.55 20.74
C ALA A 343 16.98 7.64 21.32
N GLU A 344 16.69 6.86 22.37
CA GLU A 344 15.42 6.92 23.09
C GLU A 344 15.24 8.28 23.80
N CYS A 345 16.29 8.80 24.44
CA CYS A 345 16.28 10.11 25.08
C CYS A 345 16.04 11.25 24.09
N TYR A 346 16.57 11.12 22.87
CA TYR A 346 16.33 12.07 21.79
C TYR A 346 14.85 12.08 21.37
N ALA A 347 14.23 10.91 21.18
CA ALA A 347 12.80 10.80 20.89
C ALA A 347 11.95 11.45 21.99
N GLY A 348 12.27 11.17 23.26
CA GLY A 348 11.57 11.76 24.41
C GLY A 348 11.76 13.27 24.55
N SER A 349 12.87 13.81 24.04
CA SER A 349 13.12 15.26 24.07
C SER A 349 12.29 16.01 23.03
N ILE A 350 12.06 15.39 21.86
CA ILE A 350 11.20 15.94 20.80
C ILE A 350 9.72 15.69 21.12
N GLY A 351 9.40 14.60 21.82
CA GLY A 351 8.03 14.21 22.15
C GLY A 351 7.33 13.44 21.03
N ILE A 352 8.10 12.72 20.20
CA ILE A 352 7.58 11.96 19.06
C ILE A 352 7.68 10.44 19.30
N PRO A 353 6.88 9.61 18.61
CA PRO A 353 6.98 8.16 18.72
C PRO A 353 8.38 7.66 18.35
N CYS A 354 8.81 6.61 19.04
CA CYS A 354 10.05 5.89 18.74
C CYS A 354 9.71 4.44 18.37
N VAL A 355 10.29 3.95 17.29
CA VAL A 355 10.13 2.57 16.83
C VAL A 355 11.49 1.93 16.61
N LYS A 356 11.63 0.66 16.99
CA LYS A 356 12.80 -0.15 16.73
C LYS A 356 12.48 -1.12 15.60
N LEU A 357 13.35 -1.12 14.60
CA LEU A 357 13.29 -2.04 13.48
C LEU A 357 13.98 -3.34 13.87
N LYS A 358 13.26 -4.47 13.87
CA LYS A 358 13.83 -5.77 14.24
C LYS A 358 14.66 -6.36 13.10
N ASN A 359 15.60 -7.24 13.45
CA ASN A 359 16.47 -7.90 12.48
C ASN A 359 15.65 -8.73 11.47
N PHE A 360 15.73 -8.30 10.21
CA PHE A 360 15.09 -8.94 9.05
C PHE A 360 15.78 -10.24 8.62
N ARG A 361 17.04 -10.44 9.04
CA ARG A 361 17.87 -11.58 8.61
C ARG A 361 17.41 -12.94 9.12
N SER A 362 16.68 -13.01 10.23
CA SER A 362 16.40 -14.29 10.89
C SER A 362 15.14 -15.01 10.38
N LYS A 363 14.40 -14.46 9.41
CA LYS A 363 13.13 -15.03 8.94
C LYS A 363 13.04 -14.98 7.40
N TYR A 364 13.29 -16.14 6.78
CA TYR A 364 12.95 -16.54 5.42
C TYR A 364 13.21 -15.51 4.29
N VAL A 365 14.23 -15.83 3.49
CA VAL A 365 14.89 -15.05 2.40
C VAL A 365 13.99 -14.57 1.23
N GLY A 366 12.66 -14.64 1.34
CA GLY A 366 11.70 -14.06 0.38
C GLY A 366 10.56 -13.30 1.03
N GLU A 367 10.10 -13.72 2.21
CA GLU A 367 9.10 -12.97 3.01
C GLU A 367 9.68 -11.66 3.56
N THR A 368 11.00 -11.58 3.71
CA THR A 368 11.68 -10.43 4.31
C THR A 368 11.46 -9.11 3.53
N GLU A 369 11.53 -9.13 2.20
CA GLU A 369 11.42 -7.93 1.36
C GLU A 369 10.01 -7.34 1.38
N GLY A 370 8.99 -8.18 1.19
CA GLY A 370 7.59 -7.77 1.27
C GLY A 370 7.22 -7.25 2.68
N ASN A 371 7.69 -7.94 3.72
CA ASN A 371 7.51 -7.48 5.11
C ASN A 371 8.18 -6.13 5.37
N LEU A 372 9.41 -5.91 4.87
CA LEU A 372 10.07 -4.61 4.96
C LEU A 372 9.29 -3.54 4.20
N GLN A 373 8.83 -3.80 2.98
CA GLN A 373 8.03 -2.85 2.20
C GLN A 373 6.78 -2.42 2.98
N ARG A 374 6.05 -3.38 3.56
CA ARG A 374 4.88 -3.12 4.41
C ARG A 374 5.23 -2.22 5.61
N VAL A 375 6.36 -2.49 6.29
CA VAL A 375 6.84 -1.67 7.41
C VAL A 375 7.19 -0.25 6.95
N LEU A 376 7.92 -0.09 5.85
CA LEU A 376 8.28 1.22 5.29
C LEU A 376 7.01 2.04 4.94
N THR A 377 6.02 1.42 4.30
CA THR A 377 4.74 2.07 3.96
C THR A 377 4.03 2.61 5.20
N VAL A 378 3.96 1.82 6.27
CA VAL A 378 3.39 2.25 7.55
C VAL A 378 4.22 3.40 8.15
N MET A 379 5.56 3.27 8.19
CA MET A 379 6.44 4.30 8.76
C MET A 379 6.30 5.65 8.09
N ARG A 380 6.14 5.70 6.76
CA ARG A 380 5.89 6.95 6.01
C ARG A 380 4.64 7.70 6.49
N SER A 381 3.65 6.97 7.01
CA SER A 381 2.39 7.53 7.53
C SER A 381 2.41 7.85 9.03
N LEU A 382 3.45 7.42 9.77
CA LEU A 382 3.60 7.70 11.21
C LEU A 382 4.11 9.12 11.50
N GLY A 383 4.85 9.73 10.57
CA GLY A 383 5.69 10.89 10.85
C GLY A 383 5.00 12.05 11.59
N PRO A 384 5.70 12.77 12.49
CA PRO A 384 7.12 12.60 12.83
C PRO A 384 7.41 11.35 13.70
N VAL A 385 8.47 10.59 13.40
CA VAL A 385 8.86 9.36 14.11
C VAL A 385 10.38 9.14 14.12
N ILE A 386 10.92 8.62 15.22
CA ILE A 386 12.30 8.12 15.30
C ILE A 386 12.33 6.62 15.00
N VAL A 387 13.20 6.20 14.07
CA VAL A 387 13.40 4.81 13.69
C VAL A 387 14.80 4.36 14.12
N ILE A 388 14.87 3.47 15.10
CA ILE A 388 16.13 2.89 15.60
C ILE A 388 16.43 1.60 14.82
N ILE A 389 17.61 1.55 14.22
CA ILE A 389 18.21 0.32 13.69
C ILE A 389 19.42 0.01 14.56
N ASP A 390 19.29 -1.02 15.39
CA ASP A 390 20.37 -1.50 16.24
C ASP A 390 21.21 -2.52 15.50
N GLU A 391 22.49 -2.64 15.87
CA GLU A 391 23.48 -3.44 15.13
C GLU A 391 23.42 -3.16 13.62
N ALA A 392 23.47 -1.88 13.24
CA ALA A 392 23.33 -1.42 11.86
C ALA A 392 24.29 -2.17 10.91
N ASP A 393 25.51 -2.49 11.35
CA ASP A 393 26.47 -3.31 10.61
C ASP A 393 25.96 -4.75 10.37
N ALA A 394 25.32 -5.36 11.36
CA ALA A 394 24.76 -6.69 11.26
C ALA A 394 23.41 -6.74 10.56
N SER A 395 22.63 -5.66 10.53
CA SER A 395 21.34 -5.60 9.84
C SER A 395 21.47 -5.14 8.39
N LEU A 396 22.37 -4.17 8.13
CA LEU A 396 22.61 -3.58 6.81
C LEU A 396 23.65 -4.36 5.98
N GLY A 397 24.54 -5.11 6.63
CA GLY A 397 25.48 -6.01 5.96
C GLY A 397 26.64 -5.37 5.22
N ASP A 398 27.62 -6.21 4.92
CA ASP A 398 28.75 -5.84 4.08
C ASP A 398 28.37 -6.11 2.61
N ARG A 399 28.43 -5.09 1.75
CA ARG A 399 28.07 -5.24 0.31
C ARG A 399 28.89 -6.33 -0.39
N ASN A 400 30.02 -6.73 0.20
CA ASN A 400 30.99 -7.68 -0.33
C ASN A 400 30.85 -9.12 0.22
N GLN A 401 29.85 -9.45 1.05
CA GLN A 401 29.65 -10.83 1.48
C GLN A 401 29.11 -11.70 0.33
N GLN A 402 30.04 -12.36 -0.35
CA GLN A 402 29.79 -13.31 -1.43
C GLN A 402 29.25 -14.62 -0.83
N GLY A 403 27.91 -14.78 -0.82
CA GLY A 403 27.28 -16.01 -0.32
C GLY A 403 25.78 -15.91 -0.04
N ASP A 404 25.24 -14.71 0.19
CA ASP A 404 23.79 -14.50 0.34
C ASP A 404 23.15 -14.20 -1.03
N SER A 405 22.03 -14.88 -1.29
CA SER A 405 21.18 -14.88 -2.50
C SER A 405 20.66 -13.53 -3.06
N GLY A 406 21.35 -12.41 -2.86
CA GLY A 406 20.97 -11.08 -3.35
C GLY A 406 19.88 -10.38 -2.52
N THR A 407 19.09 -11.13 -1.74
CA THR A 407 18.03 -10.60 -0.86
C THR A 407 18.58 -9.58 0.15
N SER A 408 19.69 -9.89 0.84
CA SER A 408 20.31 -8.99 1.82
C SER A 408 20.69 -7.63 1.20
N GLY A 409 21.16 -7.63 -0.05
CA GLY A 409 21.50 -6.41 -0.78
C GLY A 409 20.28 -5.58 -1.21
N ARG A 410 19.16 -6.23 -1.58
CA ARG A 410 17.91 -5.55 -1.92
C ARG A 410 17.24 -4.92 -0.71
N VAL A 411 17.14 -5.64 0.41
CA VAL A 411 16.66 -5.13 1.71
C VAL A 411 17.45 -3.88 2.12
N PHE A 412 18.79 -3.94 2.04
CA PHE A 412 19.65 -2.79 2.31
C PHE A 412 19.35 -1.61 1.37
N SER A 413 19.23 -1.88 0.08
CA SER A 413 18.95 -0.84 -0.93
C SER A 413 17.62 -0.14 -0.69
N MET A 414 16.59 -0.88 -0.24
CA MET A 414 15.29 -0.31 0.14
C MET A 414 15.40 0.62 1.35
N ILE A 415 16.11 0.22 2.41
CA ILE A 415 16.33 1.07 3.59
C ILE A 415 17.12 2.32 3.18
N ALA A 416 18.22 2.16 2.44
CA ALA A 416 19.05 3.27 1.98
C ALA A 416 18.27 4.25 1.08
N GLN A 417 17.41 3.74 0.20
CA GLN A 417 16.53 4.56 -0.63
C GLN A 417 15.54 5.36 0.23
N GLN A 418 14.97 4.76 1.29
CA GLN A 418 14.12 5.50 2.22
C GLN A 418 14.88 6.56 3.01
N MET A 419 16.10 6.26 3.45
CA MET A 419 16.96 7.21 4.15
C MET A 419 17.38 8.41 3.28
N GLY A 420 17.52 8.20 1.96
CA GLY A 420 17.90 9.25 1.01
C GLY A 420 16.74 10.12 0.52
N ASP A 421 15.49 9.73 0.78
CA ASP A 421 14.32 10.43 0.26
C ASP A 421 13.97 11.67 1.10
N THR A 422 14.34 12.84 0.56
CA THR A 422 14.17 14.15 1.23
C THR A 422 12.73 14.51 1.55
N ARG A 423 11.73 13.85 0.94
CA ARG A 423 10.31 14.05 1.27
C ARG A 423 9.97 13.64 2.71
N TYR A 424 10.81 12.79 3.31
CA TYR A 424 10.66 12.34 4.69
C TYR A 424 11.58 13.07 5.69
N ARG A 425 12.29 14.10 5.27
CA ARG A 425 13.15 14.89 6.16
C ARG A 425 12.34 15.47 7.33
N GLY A 426 12.84 15.29 8.56
CA GLY A 426 12.16 15.68 9.79
C GLY A 426 10.86 14.92 10.09
N ARG A 427 10.39 14.06 9.18
CA ARG A 427 9.23 13.18 9.37
C ARG A 427 9.64 11.77 9.78
N ILE A 428 10.74 11.26 9.22
CA ILE A 428 11.37 10.01 9.62
C ILE A 428 12.83 10.32 9.97
N ILE A 429 13.21 10.08 11.21
CA ILE A 429 14.57 10.33 11.69
C ILE A 429 15.23 8.98 11.98
N TRP A 430 16.21 8.63 11.16
CA TRP A 430 16.91 7.35 11.26
C TRP A 430 18.00 7.42 12.34
N MET A 431 18.02 6.47 13.27
CA MET A 431 19.06 6.30 14.29
C MET A 431 19.75 4.97 14.05
N LEU A 432 20.84 4.99 13.28
CA LEU A 432 21.66 3.81 13.02
C LEU A 432 22.68 3.65 14.15
N LEU A 433 22.59 2.55 14.89
CA LEU A 433 23.47 2.27 16.02
C LEU A 433 24.40 1.12 15.64
N THR A 434 25.72 1.32 15.74
CA THR A 434 26.70 0.27 15.48
C THR A 434 27.76 0.22 16.58
N SER A 435 28.31 -0.98 16.80
CA SER A 435 29.40 -1.19 17.74
C SER A 435 30.77 -1.34 17.09
N ARG A 436 30.83 -1.22 15.75
CA ARG A 436 32.05 -1.34 14.96
C ARG A 436 32.56 0.00 14.46
#